data_AF-A0A2E8ACS2-F1
#
_entry.id   AF-A0A2E8ACS2-F1
#
_cell.length_a   1.000
_cell.length_b   1.000
_cell.length_c   1.000
_cell.angle_alpha   90.00
_cell.angle_beta   90.00
_cell.angle_gamma   90.00
#
_symmetry.space_group_name_H-M   'P 1'
#
loop_
_entity.id
_entity.type
_entity.pdbx_description
1 polymer ?
#
loop_
_entity_poly.entity_id
_entity_poly.type
_entity_poly.pdbx_seq_one_letter_code
_entity_poly.pdbx_strand_id
1 'polypeptide(L)'
;LAVYQGCANIAPEVRDVAPLNATFNNFTIAENICNSLANKGLVTGATTDDRASDALRILEQEVGIQPEQNLLAPVHFGLAVAQSISATYANAYGQAGVEDRLCDISLAATGAGGAVTPIIAAQEAALFSASNGIPPSAGVNLVYDGAEGQPTNLGASASPSTSQQDYGLDALLCLRSLALGTDAVTGSPLAGDAAEWSERIADGVEQIRASGNLRGKPTVFVTGRADAILPINHTSRPYFGLNQRVEGSDSKLRYYEILNAHHLDVLNGFPGVADRYVPLHHYFFQALDLVWANLAEKQALPPSQVVRTVPRGDIATPLSAANLTPIDPTPDAGDRIVFADDQVQIPD
;
A
#
# COMPACT_ATOMS: atom_id res chain seq x y z
N LEU A 1 -3.20 -5.62 -4.34
CA LEU A 1 -2.14 -6.03 -3.41
C LEU A 1 -2.55 -7.25 -2.58
N ALA A 2 -3.51 -7.14 -1.65
CA ALA A 2 -3.80 -8.18 -0.65
C ALA A 2 -4.01 -9.61 -1.21
N VAL A 3 -4.70 -9.78 -2.34
CA VAL A 3 -4.95 -11.10 -2.95
C VAL A 3 -3.67 -11.79 -3.48
N TYR A 4 -2.80 -11.04 -4.16
CA TYR A 4 -1.69 -11.62 -4.94
C TYR A 4 -0.33 -11.54 -4.24
N GLN A 5 -0.15 -10.57 -3.34
CA GLN A 5 1.16 -10.25 -2.78
C GLN A 5 1.76 -11.41 -1.97
N GLY A 6 0.94 -12.18 -1.24
CA GLY A 6 1.42 -13.35 -0.52
C GLY A 6 2.10 -14.39 -1.42
N CYS A 7 1.59 -14.58 -2.63
CA CYS A 7 2.21 -15.45 -3.64
C CYS A 7 3.43 -14.76 -4.29
N ALA A 8 3.31 -13.48 -4.67
CA ALA A 8 4.40 -12.72 -5.27
C ALA A 8 5.63 -12.59 -4.35
N ASN A 9 5.46 -12.65 -3.02
CA ASN A 9 6.55 -12.59 -2.05
C ASN A 9 7.57 -13.73 -2.19
N ILE A 10 7.19 -14.85 -2.79
CA ILE A 10 8.09 -15.99 -3.03
C ILE A 10 8.53 -16.13 -4.49
N ALA A 11 8.25 -15.12 -5.32
CA ALA A 11 8.76 -15.04 -6.69
C ALA A 11 10.29 -14.98 -6.66
N PRO A 12 11.02 -15.73 -7.53
CA PRO A 12 12.49 -15.74 -7.54
C PRO A 12 13.14 -14.35 -7.61
N GLU A 13 12.46 -13.39 -8.24
CA GLU A 13 12.88 -12.00 -8.40
C GLU A 13 12.93 -11.23 -7.07
N VAL A 14 12.19 -11.67 -6.05
CA VAL A 14 11.95 -10.93 -4.80
C VAL A 14 12.34 -11.76 -3.57
N ARG A 15 12.10 -13.07 -3.59
CA ARG A 15 12.16 -13.99 -2.44
C ARG A 15 13.38 -13.79 -1.56
N ASP A 16 14.55 -13.79 -2.19
CA ASP A 16 15.85 -13.83 -1.51
C ASP A 16 16.54 -12.46 -1.41
N VAL A 17 15.96 -11.41 -2.02
CA VAL A 17 16.54 -10.06 -2.09
C VAL A 17 15.76 -9.01 -1.33
N ALA A 18 14.46 -9.21 -1.11
CA ALA A 18 13.63 -8.30 -0.35
C ALA A 18 13.97 -8.38 1.15
N PRO A 19 14.37 -7.27 1.79
CA PRO A 19 14.71 -7.26 3.21
C PRO A 19 13.51 -7.71 4.06
N LEU A 20 13.81 -8.48 5.11
CA LEU A 20 12.85 -8.94 6.12
C LEU A 20 11.73 -9.86 5.59
N ASN A 21 11.78 -10.28 4.32
CA ASN A 21 10.72 -11.11 3.73
C ASN A 21 10.51 -12.42 4.51
N ALA A 22 11.56 -13.24 4.66
CA ALA A 22 11.50 -14.48 5.42
C ALA A 22 11.31 -14.28 6.94
N THR A 23 11.44 -13.04 7.43
CA THR A 23 11.17 -12.70 8.84
C THR A 23 9.68 -12.51 9.10
N PHE A 24 8.96 -11.87 8.16
CA PHE A 24 7.56 -11.53 8.35
C PHE A 24 6.58 -12.41 7.56
N ASN A 25 7.06 -13.22 6.61
CA ASN A 25 6.21 -14.07 5.80
C ASN A 25 6.51 -15.56 6.02
N ASN A 26 5.46 -16.36 6.15
CA ASN A 26 5.57 -17.81 6.20
C ASN A 26 5.57 -18.39 4.78
N PHE A 27 6.70 -18.91 4.33
CA PHE A 27 6.83 -19.39 2.95
C PHE A 27 6.00 -20.65 2.66
N THR A 28 5.66 -21.45 3.66
CA THR A 28 4.70 -22.55 3.48
C THR A 28 3.30 -22.01 3.16
N ILE A 29 2.85 -20.98 3.89
CA ILE A 29 1.55 -20.33 3.60
C ILE A 29 1.62 -19.57 2.26
N ALA A 30 2.77 -18.98 1.91
CA ALA A 30 3.00 -18.35 0.62
C ALA A 30 2.88 -19.33 -0.57
N GLU A 31 3.40 -20.55 -0.42
CA GLU A 31 3.22 -21.61 -1.42
C GLU A 31 1.76 -22.04 -1.52
N ASN A 32 1.07 -22.19 -0.38
CA ASN A 32 -0.36 -22.52 -0.35
C ASN A 32 -1.19 -21.47 -1.09
N ILE A 33 -0.98 -20.17 -0.85
CA ILE A 33 -1.73 -19.12 -1.57
C ILE A 33 -1.43 -19.14 -3.08
N CYS A 34 -0.20 -19.42 -3.52
CA CYS A 34 0.08 -19.61 -4.95
C CYS A 34 -0.71 -20.78 -5.54
N ASN A 35 -0.81 -21.90 -4.82
CA ASN A 35 -1.60 -23.07 -5.25
C ASN A 35 -3.11 -22.76 -5.27
N SER A 36 -3.62 -22.09 -4.22
CA SER A 36 -5.02 -21.66 -4.13
C SER A 36 -5.42 -20.72 -5.27
N LEU A 37 -4.58 -19.72 -5.59
CA LEU A 37 -4.80 -18.82 -6.72
C LEU A 37 -4.78 -19.57 -8.06
N ALA A 38 -3.81 -20.49 -8.24
CA ALA A 38 -3.70 -21.28 -9.48
C ALA A 38 -4.92 -22.19 -9.69
N ASN A 39 -5.41 -22.84 -8.62
CA ASN A 39 -6.60 -23.69 -8.66
C ASN A 39 -7.88 -22.89 -9.01
N LYS A 40 -7.91 -21.59 -8.69
CA LYS A 40 -8.97 -20.67 -9.09
C LYS A 40 -8.75 -20.04 -10.47
N GLY A 41 -7.64 -20.35 -11.15
CA GLY A 41 -7.29 -19.77 -12.45
C GLY A 41 -6.84 -18.31 -12.40
N LEU A 42 -6.49 -17.80 -11.21
CA LEU A 42 -6.09 -16.41 -10.99
C LEU A 42 -4.59 -16.14 -11.22
N VAL A 43 -3.78 -17.20 -11.21
CA VAL A 43 -2.38 -17.18 -11.62
C VAL A 43 -2.10 -18.42 -12.46
N THR A 44 -1.07 -18.35 -13.29
CA THR A 44 -0.66 -19.39 -14.23
C THR A 44 0.77 -19.83 -13.95
N GLY A 45 1.12 -21.07 -14.32
CA GLY A 45 2.47 -21.60 -14.12
C GLY A 45 2.50 -23.08 -13.73
N ALA A 46 3.55 -23.78 -14.17
CA ALA A 46 3.71 -25.21 -13.89
C ALA A 46 4.30 -25.46 -12.50
N THR A 47 5.17 -24.57 -12.03
CA THR A 47 5.83 -24.63 -10.73
C THR A 47 5.34 -23.52 -9.78
N THR A 48 5.67 -23.62 -8.50
CA THR A 48 5.41 -22.56 -7.51
C THR A 48 6.12 -21.26 -7.90
N ASP A 49 7.38 -21.36 -8.37
CA ASP A 49 8.15 -20.19 -8.82
C ASP A 49 7.48 -19.53 -10.04
N ASP A 50 6.96 -20.29 -11.01
CA ASP A 50 6.22 -19.74 -12.16
C ASP A 50 4.96 -18.98 -11.71
N ARG A 51 4.19 -19.55 -10.79
CA ARG A 51 2.95 -18.95 -10.27
C ARG A 51 3.22 -17.69 -9.47
N ALA A 52 4.30 -17.69 -8.69
CA ALA A 52 4.74 -16.52 -7.94
C ALA A 52 5.22 -15.39 -8.85
N SER A 53 5.95 -15.73 -9.91
CA SER A 53 6.38 -14.78 -10.95
C SER A 53 5.17 -14.20 -11.71
N ASP A 54 4.16 -15.01 -12.00
CA ASP A 54 2.92 -14.53 -12.62
C ASP A 54 2.11 -13.63 -11.66
N ALA A 55 2.06 -13.95 -10.36
CA ALA A 55 1.47 -13.06 -9.37
C ALA A 55 2.17 -11.70 -9.30
N LEU A 56 3.51 -11.68 -9.37
CA LEU A 56 4.30 -10.45 -9.43
C LEU A 56 4.00 -9.67 -10.71
N ARG A 57 3.96 -10.34 -11.87
CA ARG A 57 3.58 -9.75 -13.16
C ARG A 57 2.20 -9.11 -13.11
N ILE A 58 1.20 -9.77 -12.52
CA ILE A 58 -0.17 -9.22 -12.34
C ILE A 58 -0.11 -7.93 -11.52
N LEU A 59 0.65 -7.91 -10.42
CA LEU A 59 0.78 -6.71 -9.59
C LEU A 59 1.39 -5.55 -10.37
N GLU A 60 2.45 -5.80 -11.13
CA GLU A 60 3.13 -4.76 -11.90
C GLU A 60 2.31 -4.27 -13.09
N GLN A 61 1.84 -5.21 -13.92
CA GLN A 61 1.32 -4.90 -15.26
C GLN A 61 -0.18 -4.66 -15.27
N GLU A 62 -0.94 -5.36 -14.43
CA GLU A 62 -2.41 -5.28 -14.43
C GLU A 62 -2.92 -4.39 -13.28
N VAL A 63 -2.29 -4.48 -12.11
CA VAL A 63 -2.62 -3.60 -10.99
C VAL A 63 -1.83 -2.30 -11.07
N GLY A 64 -0.71 -2.20 -11.80
CA GLY A 64 0.03 -0.95 -11.98
C GLY A 64 0.90 -0.56 -10.78
N ILE A 65 1.35 -1.54 -10.00
CA ILE A 65 2.35 -1.38 -8.93
C ILE A 65 3.72 -1.16 -9.56
N GLN A 66 4.54 -0.28 -8.98
CA GLN A 66 5.86 0.00 -9.52
C GLN A 66 6.90 -1.06 -9.09
N PRO A 67 7.87 -1.41 -9.96
CA PRO A 67 8.94 -2.34 -9.61
C PRO A 67 9.75 -1.91 -8.36
N GLU A 68 9.93 -0.60 -8.14
CA GLU A 68 10.61 -0.05 -6.96
C GLU A 68 9.93 -0.44 -5.64
N GLN A 69 8.65 -0.77 -5.67
CA GLN A 69 7.87 -1.21 -4.51
C GLN A 69 8.16 -2.68 -4.14
N ASN A 70 8.68 -3.49 -5.07
CA ASN A 70 8.79 -4.95 -4.90
C ASN A 70 9.69 -5.39 -3.75
N LEU A 71 10.70 -4.59 -3.39
CA LEU A 71 11.58 -4.91 -2.26
C LEU A 71 10.94 -4.57 -0.90
N LEU A 72 9.93 -3.71 -0.88
CA LEU A 72 9.23 -3.30 0.35
C LEU A 72 7.85 -3.95 0.50
N ALA A 73 7.20 -4.33 -0.59
CA ALA A 73 5.88 -4.95 -0.55
C ALA A 73 5.84 -6.22 0.32
N PRO A 74 6.88 -7.08 0.37
CA PRO A 74 6.87 -8.27 1.24
C PRO A 74 6.81 -7.95 2.73
N VAL A 75 7.59 -6.99 3.22
CA VAL A 75 7.55 -6.60 4.64
C VAL A 75 6.22 -5.93 4.99
N HIS A 76 5.67 -5.09 4.11
CA HIS A 76 4.34 -4.50 4.33
C HIS A 76 3.22 -5.55 4.34
N PHE A 77 3.30 -6.56 3.48
CA PHE A 77 2.33 -7.66 3.46
C PHE A 77 2.41 -8.52 4.72
N GLY A 78 3.61 -8.87 5.18
CA GLY A 78 3.80 -9.64 6.42
C GLY A 78 3.40 -8.86 7.68
N LEU A 79 3.47 -7.53 7.63
CA LEU A 79 2.87 -6.63 8.63
C LEU A 79 1.37 -6.39 8.43
N ALA A 80 0.73 -7.11 7.50
CA ALA A 80 -0.68 -7.05 7.14
C ALA A 80 -1.21 -5.67 6.71
N VAL A 81 -0.35 -4.79 6.19
CA VAL A 81 -0.73 -3.42 5.82
C VAL A 81 -1.77 -3.40 4.70
N ALA A 82 -1.51 -4.13 3.61
CA ALA A 82 -2.42 -4.15 2.46
C ALA A 82 -3.78 -4.77 2.85
N GLN A 83 -3.75 -5.82 3.67
CA GLN A 83 -4.94 -6.53 4.16
C GLN A 83 -5.76 -5.62 5.06
N SER A 84 -5.11 -4.93 6.01
CA SER A 84 -5.78 -4.02 6.92
C SER A 84 -6.41 -2.85 6.23
N ILE A 85 -5.68 -2.18 5.33
CA ILE A 85 -6.21 -1.03 4.59
C ILE A 85 -7.39 -1.48 3.72
N SER A 86 -7.30 -2.63 3.05
CA SER A 86 -8.41 -3.15 2.25
C SER A 86 -9.67 -3.33 3.10
N ALA A 87 -9.54 -3.94 4.28
CA ALA A 87 -10.67 -4.17 5.18
C ALA A 87 -11.22 -2.86 5.76
N THR A 88 -10.37 -2.00 6.34
CA THR A 88 -10.83 -0.79 7.03
C THR A 88 -11.38 0.25 6.05
N TYR A 89 -10.82 0.37 4.84
CA TYR A 89 -11.33 1.31 3.85
C TYR A 89 -12.64 0.83 3.23
N ALA A 90 -12.80 -0.47 2.97
CA ALA A 90 -14.08 -1.02 2.52
C ALA A 90 -15.19 -0.75 3.56
N ASN A 91 -14.89 -0.95 4.85
CA ASN A 91 -15.82 -0.61 5.92
C ASN A 91 -16.11 0.90 5.98
N ALA A 92 -15.09 1.75 5.88
CA ALA A 92 -15.26 3.21 5.95
C ALA A 92 -16.07 3.76 4.77
N TYR A 93 -15.74 3.35 3.53
CA TYR A 93 -16.44 3.80 2.32
C TYR A 93 -17.86 3.23 2.25
N GLY A 94 -18.05 1.97 2.63
CA GLY A 94 -19.38 1.37 2.73
C GLY A 94 -20.22 1.88 3.91
N GLN A 95 -19.62 2.63 4.83
CA GLN A 95 -20.22 3.04 6.11
C GLN A 95 -20.78 1.84 6.88
N ALA A 96 -20.01 0.75 6.91
CA ALA A 96 -20.35 -0.47 7.62
C ALA A 96 -20.21 -0.27 9.14
N GLY A 97 -21.15 -0.81 9.90
CA GLY A 97 -21.05 -0.95 11.34
C GLY A 97 -20.08 -2.06 11.74
N VAL A 98 -19.60 -2.00 12.99
CA VAL A 98 -18.65 -2.99 13.53
C VAL A 98 -19.21 -4.43 13.58
N GLU A 99 -20.53 -4.58 13.53
CA GLU A 99 -21.23 -5.86 13.55
C GLU A 99 -21.49 -6.43 12.15
N ASP A 100 -21.31 -5.62 11.08
CA ASP A 100 -21.61 -6.02 9.71
C ASP A 100 -20.58 -7.01 9.15
N ARG A 101 -19.38 -7.07 9.75
CA ARG A 101 -18.31 -8.05 9.45
C ARG A 101 -18.10 -8.23 7.95
N LEU A 102 -17.90 -7.13 7.23
CA LEU A 102 -17.78 -7.15 5.77
C LEU A 102 -16.74 -8.17 5.31
N CYS A 103 -17.15 -9.09 4.42
CA CYS A 103 -16.34 -10.22 3.96
C CYS A 103 -15.89 -11.19 5.06
N ASP A 104 -16.70 -11.32 6.12
CA ASP A 104 -16.42 -12.08 7.34
C ASP A 104 -15.10 -11.67 8.01
N ILE A 105 -14.70 -10.40 7.87
CA ILE A 105 -13.52 -9.87 8.53
C ILE A 105 -13.94 -9.07 9.76
N SER A 106 -13.39 -9.44 10.91
CA SER A 106 -13.55 -8.72 12.18
C SER A 106 -12.19 -8.33 12.76
N LEU A 107 -12.20 -7.59 13.86
CA LEU A 107 -11.00 -7.19 14.60
C LEU A 107 -11.05 -7.76 16.02
N ALA A 108 -10.02 -8.50 16.43
CA ALA A 108 -9.93 -9.04 17.78
C ALA A 108 -8.49 -9.27 18.23
N ALA A 109 -8.30 -9.47 19.54
CA ALA A 109 -7.05 -10.03 20.04
C ALA A 109 -6.92 -11.50 19.61
N THR A 110 -5.70 -11.92 19.28
CA THR A 110 -5.42 -13.30 18.85
C THR A 110 -4.24 -13.87 19.63
N GLY A 111 -4.30 -15.17 19.91
CA GLY A 111 -3.30 -15.92 20.67
C GLY A 111 -2.51 -16.91 19.80
N ALA A 112 -2.05 -17.99 20.43
CA ALA A 112 -1.28 -19.03 19.75
C ALA A 112 -2.04 -19.60 18.55
N GLY A 113 -1.35 -19.76 17.41
CA GLY A 113 -1.95 -20.27 16.18
C GLY A 113 -3.01 -19.36 15.56
N GLY A 114 -3.16 -18.11 16.03
CA GLY A 114 -4.14 -17.16 15.51
C GLY A 114 -5.54 -17.28 16.11
N ALA A 115 -5.75 -18.12 17.13
CA ALA A 115 -7.04 -18.27 17.79
C ALA A 115 -7.51 -16.95 18.41
N VAL A 116 -8.79 -16.61 18.26
CA VAL A 116 -9.38 -15.41 18.88
C VAL A 116 -9.37 -15.56 20.40
N THR A 117 -8.94 -14.49 21.08
CA THR A 117 -8.89 -14.42 22.55
C THR A 117 -9.49 -13.12 23.04
N PRO A 118 -10.06 -13.06 24.25
CA PRO A 118 -10.43 -11.79 24.87
C PRO A 118 -9.22 -10.86 24.98
N ILE A 119 -9.40 -9.58 24.70
CA ILE A 119 -8.40 -8.57 25.03
C ILE A 119 -8.29 -8.44 26.54
N ILE A 120 -7.06 -8.36 27.08
CA ILE A 120 -6.88 -8.17 28.52
C ILE A 120 -7.08 -6.70 28.89
N ALA A 121 -7.58 -6.42 30.10
CA ALA A 121 -7.88 -5.06 30.56
C ALA A 121 -6.70 -4.08 30.43
N ALA A 122 -5.46 -4.54 30.64
CA ALA A 122 -4.27 -3.70 30.49
C ALA A 122 -3.98 -3.33 29.03
N GLN A 123 -4.22 -4.24 28.08
CA GLN A 123 -4.10 -3.95 26.65
C GLN A 123 -5.21 -2.99 26.21
N GLU A 124 -6.44 -3.26 26.63
CA GLU A 124 -7.60 -2.40 26.34
C GLU A 124 -7.38 -0.96 26.83
N ALA A 125 -6.91 -0.79 28.07
CA ALA A 125 -6.61 0.52 28.64
C ALA A 125 -5.48 1.27 27.89
N ALA A 126 -4.57 0.55 27.23
CA ALA A 126 -3.46 1.12 26.47
C ALA A 126 -3.76 1.31 24.98
N LEU A 127 -4.89 0.79 24.46
CA LEU A 127 -5.20 0.79 23.03
C LEU A 127 -5.11 2.20 22.43
N PHE A 128 -5.69 3.20 23.08
CA PHE A 128 -5.74 4.56 22.56
C PHE A 128 -4.33 5.18 22.37
N SER A 129 -3.37 4.88 23.24
CA SER A 129 -2.02 5.44 23.17
C SER A 129 -1.06 4.61 22.33
N ALA A 130 -1.27 3.29 22.25
CA ALA A 130 -0.38 2.38 21.55
C ALA A 130 -0.81 2.09 20.10
N SER A 131 -2.08 2.30 19.76
CA SER A 131 -2.60 2.03 18.42
C SER A 131 -2.21 3.14 17.44
N ASN A 132 -1.82 2.74 16.24
CA ASN A 132 -1.63 3.61 15.08
C ASN A 132 -2.89 3.70 14.18
N GLY A 133 -4.00 3.06 14.58
CA GLY A 133 -5.27 3.07 13.85
C GLY A 133 -5.40 2.03 12.72
N ILE A 134 -4.34 1.25 12.42
CA ILE A 134 -4.34 0.23 11.36
C ILE A 134 -3.91 -1.12 11.97
N PRO A 135 -4.83 -2.08 12.16
CA PRO A 135 -4.50 -3.44 12.61
C PRO A 135 -3.45 -4.12 11.71
N PRO A 136 -2.58 -5.01 12.24
CA PRO A 136 -2.39 -5.34 13.63
C PRO A 136 -1.83 -4.15 14.43
N SER A 137 -2.49 -3.81 15.53
CA SER A 137 -2.13 -2.66 16.35
C SER A 137 -2.52 -2.89 17.80
N ALA A 138 -1.60 -2.64 18.72
CA ALA A 138 -1.83 -2.77 20.16
C ALA A 138 -2.50 -4.10 20.60
N GLY A 139 -2.15 -5.21 19.94
CA GLY A 139 -2.68 -6.55 20.22
C GLY A 139 -3.98 -6.92 19.51
N VAL A 140 -4.62 -5.98 18.81
CA VAL A 140 -5.79 -6.23 17.96
C VAL A 140 -5.33 -6.54 16.54
N ASN A 141 -5.88 -7.60 15.95
CA ASN A 141 -5.51 -8.13 14.64
C ASN A 141 -6.75 -8.27 13.75
N LEU A 142 -6.52 -8.44 12.45
CA LEU A 142 -7.57 -8.89 11.53
C LEU A 142 -7.88 -10.37 11.79
N VAL A 143 -9.16 -10.70 11.85
CA VAL A 143 -9.67 -12.06 12.02
C VAL A 143 -10.57 -12.38 10.84
N TYR A 144 -10.35 -13.52 10.22
CA TYR A 144 -11.31 -14.09 9.29
C TYR A 144 -12.27 -14.97 10.09
N ASP A 145 -13.50 -14.49 10.29
CA ASP A 145 -14.55 -15.16 11.06
C ASP A 145 -15.05 -16.41 10.33
N GLY A 146 -15.06 -16.38 9.00
CA GLY A 146 -15.43 -17.49 8.12
C GLY A 146 -14.31 -18.50 7.88
N ALA A 147 -13.18 -18.39 8.59
CA ALA A 147 -12.07 -19.33 8.43
C ALA A 147 -12.48 -20.78 8.73
N GLU A 148 -11.88 -21.73 8.02
CA GLU A 148 -12.16 -23.15 8.24
C GLU A 148 -11.81 -23.57 9.67
N GLY A 149 -12.75 -24.26 10.32
CA GLY A 149 -12.63 -24.73 11.71
C GLY A 149 -13.10 -23.70 12.74
N GLN A 150 -12.46 -22.52 12.81
CA GLN A 150 -12.83 -21.45 13.74
C GLN A 150 -12.36 -20.06 13.27
N PRO A 151 -12.97 -18.96 13.77
CA PRO A 151 -12.43 -17.62 13.59
C PRO A 151 -10.94 -17.56 13.95
N THR A 152 -10.13 -17.10 13.01
CA THR A 152 -8.66 -17.16 13.10
C THR A 152 -8.06 -15.87 12.56
N ASN A 153 -6.93 -15.43 13.13
CA ASN A 153 -6.10 -14.35 12.58
C ASN A 153 -5.96 -14.52 11.05
N LEU A 154 -6.27 -13.47 10.29
CA LEU A 154 -6.32 -13.51 8.83
C LEU A 154 -5.02 -14.05 8.22
N GLY A 155 -3.86 -13.69 8.78
CA GLY A 155 -2.56 -14.13 8.26
C GLY A 155 -2.29 -15.64 8.43
N ALA A 156 -3.01 -16.30 9.33
CA ALA A 156 -2.87 -17.72 9.66
C ALA A 156 -4.10 -18.56 9.30
N SER A 157 -5.15 -17.93 8.75
CA SER A 157 -6.43 -18.58 8.51
C SER A 157 -6.40 -19.45 7.25
N ALA A 158 -7.22 -20.51 7.28
CA ALA A 158 -7.49 -21.34 6.13
C ALA A 158 -8.83 -20.96 5.49
N SER A 159 -8.85 -20.88 4.16
CA SER A 159 -10.08 -20.59 3.41
C SER A 159 -10.93 -21.83 3.22
N PRO A 160 -12.25 -21.80 3.53
CA PRO A 160 -13.14 -22.94 3.31
C PRO A 160 -13.16 -23.47 1.88
N SER A 161 -12.96 -22.61 0.87
CA SER A 161 -12.99 -23.03 -0.53
C SER A 161 -11.73 -23.78 -0.99
N THR A 162 -10.64 -23.74 -0.22
CA THR A 162 -9.34 -24.32 -0.58
C THR A 162 -8.88 -25.36 0.44
N SER A 163 -9.38 -25.29 1.67
CA SER A 163 -8.90 -26.04 2.83
C SER A 163 -7.39 -25.94 3.04
N GLN A 164 -6.82 -24.78 2.70
CA GLN A 164 -5.41 -24.45 2.88
C GLN A 164 -5.27 -23.20 3.73
N GLN A 165 -4.25 -23.14 4.57
CA GLN A 165 -3.80 -21.87 5.15
C GLN A 165 -3.24 -21.01 4.01
N ASP A 166 -4.02 -20.01 3.58
CA ASP A 166 -3.76 -19.20 2.40
C ASP A 166 -4.06 -17.71 2.62
N TYR A 167 -3.80 -17.25 3.85
CA TYR A 167 -4.04 -15.87 4.29
C TYR A 167 -5.51 -15.45 4.22
N GLY A 168 -6.45 -16.40 4.32
CA GLY A 168 -7.89 -16.14 4.20
C GLY A 168 -8.28 -15.62 2.81
N LEU A 169 -7.77 -16.27 1.76
CA LEU A 169 -8.04 -15.93 0.37
C LEU A 169 -9.52 -15.64 0.06
N ASP A 170 -10.46 -16.40 0.61
CA ASP A 170 -11.89 -16.18 0.36
C ASP A 170 -12.35 -14.79 0.80
N ALA A 171 -11.90 -14.33 1.97
CA ALA A 171 -12.18 -12.99 2.47
C ALA A 171 -11.51 -11.89 1.62
N LEU A 172 -10.27 -12.14 1.20
CA LEU A 172 -9.52 -11.21 0.34
C LEU A 172 -10.13 -11.10 -1.07
N LEU A 173 -10.64 -12.19 -1.62
CA LEU A 173 -11.37 -12.21 -2.87
C LEU A 173 -12.71 -11.50 -2.73
N CYS A 174 -13.44 -11.69 -1.62
CA CYS A 174 -14.65 -10.91 -1.35
C CYS A 174 -14.37 -9.40 -1.35
N LEU A 175 -13.35 -8.94 -0.61
CA LEU A 175 -12.97 -7.52 -0.60
C LEU A 175 -12.62 -7.01 -2.00
N ARG A 176 -11.88 -7.83 -2.78
CA ARG A 176 -11.54 -7.49 -4.17
C ARG A 176 -12.78 -7.42 -5.06
N SER A 177 -13.72 -8.35 -4.89
CA SER A 177 -14.98 -8.36 -5.65
C SER A 177 -15.79 -7.10 -5.37
N LEU A 178 -15.95 -6.72 -4.10
CA LEU A 178 -16.65 -5.50 -3.71
C LEU A 178 -16.02 -4.24 -4.31
N ALA A 179 -14.69 -4.17 -4.34
CA ALA A 179 -13.98 -3.06 -4.95
C ALA A 179 -14.10 -3.03 -6.50
N LEU A 180 -14.22 -4.19 -7.15
CA LEU A 180 -14.36 -4.31 -8.60
C LEU A 180 -15.82 -4.16 -9.10
N GLY A 181 -16.82 -4.33 -8.23
CA GLY A 181 -18.22 -4.42 -8.62
C GLY A 181 -18.59 -5.70 -9.37
N THR A 182 -17.68 -6.67 -9.40
CA THR A 182 -17.82 -7.97 -10.08
C THR A 182 -17.10 -9.04 -9.28
N ASP A 183 -17.48 -10.29 -9.47
CA ASP A 183 -16.82 -11.42 -8.83
C ASP A 183 -15.38 -11.53 -9.32
N ALA A 184 -14.42 -11.44 -8.39
CA ALA A 184 -12.99 -11.37 -8.70
C ALA A 184 -12.41 -12.65 -9.32
N VAL A 185 -13.14 -13.77 -9.30
CA VAL A 185 -12.72 -15.05 -9.88
C VAL A 185 -13.33 -15.28 -11.26
N THR A 186 -14.63 -15.03 -11.39
CA THR A 186 -15.41 -15.37 -12.59
C THR A 186 -15.68 -14.17 -13.50
N GLY A 187 -15.52 -12.94 -13.00
CA GLY A 187 -15.92 -11.71 -13.67
C GLY A 187 -17.43 -11.50 -13.77
N SER A 188 -18.23 -12.35 -13.14
CA SER A 188 -19.69 -12.24 -13.17
C SER A 188 -20.17 -11.03 -12.36
N PRO A 189 -21.34 -10.44 -12.68
CA PRO A 189 -21.94 -9.41 -11.84
C PRO A 189 -22.19 -9.91 -10.41
N LEU A 190 -21.99 -9.02 -9.42
CA LEU A 190 -22.39 -9.30 -8.04
C LEU A 190 -23.92 -9.31 -7.91
N ALA A 191 -24.43 -10.00 -6.90
CA ALA A 191 -25.85 -10.09 -6.59
C ALA A 191 -26.10 -10.05 -5.07
N GLY A 192 -27.34 -9.71 -4.68
CA GLY A 192 -27.75 -9.61 -3.27
C GLY A 192 -26.89 -8.63 -2.49
N ASP A 193 -26.63 -8.94 -1.22
CA ASP A 193 -25.88 -8.10 -0.27
C ASP A 193 -24.52 -7.66 -0.83
N ALA A 194 -23.82 -8.51 -1.60
CA ALA A 194 -22.52 -8.15 -2.18
C ALA A 194 -22.63 -7.01 -3.21
N ALA A 195 -23.69 -6.99 -4.02
CA ALA A 195 -23.94 -5.90 -4.96
C ALA A 195 -24.27 -4.60 -4.20
N GLU A 196 -25.11 -4.68 -3.17
CA GLU A 196 -25.48 -3.52 -2.34
C GLU A 196 -24.26 -2.93 -1.62
N TRP A 197 -23.39 -3.78 -1.05
CA TRP A 197 -22.15 -3.32 -0.42
C TRP A 197 -21.18 -2.70 -1.41
N SER A 198 -21.04 -3.29 -2.59
CA SER A 198 -20.18 -2.73 -3.64
C SER A 198 -20.66 -1.35 -4.10
N GLU A 199 -21.96 -1.17 -4.30
CA GLU A 199 -22.56 0.13 -4.64
C GLU A 199 -22.33 1.16 -3.53
N ARG A 200 -22.59 0.79 -2.27
CA ARG A 200 -22.33 1.67 -1.12
C ARG A 200 -20.87 2.11 -1.03
N ILE A 201 -19.94 1.19 -1.26
CA ILE A 201 -18.51 1.49 -1.27
C ILE A 201 -18.17 2.46 -2.41
N ALA A 202 -18.67 2.19 -3.62
CA ALA A 202 -18.44 3.06 -4.77
C ALA A 202 -19.00 4.48 -4.53
N ASP A 203 -20.22 4.58 -3.99
CA ASP A 203 -20.83 5.85 -3.61
C ASP A 203 -20.00 6.60 -2.56
N GLY A 204 -19.52 5.89 -1.53
CA GLY A 204 -18.67 6.47 -0.50
C GLY A 204 -17.35 7.01 -1.06
N VAL A 205 -16.73 6.29 -2.00
CA VAL A 205 -15.53 6.76 -2.72
C VAL A 205 -15.82 8.01 -3.53
N GLU A 206 -16.93 8.05 -4.28
CA GLU A 206 -17.30 9.22 -5.08
C GLU A 206 -17.61 10.46 -4.22
N GLN A 207 -18.21 10.28 -3.04
CA GLN A 207 -18.49 11.38 -2.11
C GLN A 207 -17.22 12.09 -1.61
N ILE A 208 -16.09 11.37 -1.52
CA ILE A 208 -14.81 11.93 -1.05
C ILE A 208 -13.82 12.20 -2.19
N ARG A 209 -14.21 11.96 -3.43
CA ARG A 209 -13.31 12.05 -4.58
C ARG A 209 -12.82 13.47 -4.73
N ALA A 210 -11.50 13.63 -4.69
CA ALA A 210 -10.90 14.95 -4.78
C ALA A 210 -11.09 15.52 -6.20
N SER A 211 -11.50 16.79 -6.28
CA SER A 211 -11.78 17.46 -7.56
C SER A 211 -10.53 17.94 -8.30
N GLY A 212 -9.36 17.89 -7.66
CA GLY A 212 -8.13 18.53 -8.16
C GLY A 212 -8.16 20.07 -8.15
N ASN A 213 -9.25 20.72 -7.76
CA ASN A 213 -9.33 22.18 -7.64
C ASN A 213 -8.84 22.64 -6.27
N LEU A 214 -7.57 23.06 -6.20
CA LEU A 214 -6.93 23.62 -5.01
C LEU A 214 -7.23 25.11 -4.83
N ARG A 215 -7.92 25.74 -5.78
CA ARG A 215 -8.23 27.17 -5.88
C ARG A 215 -6.98 28.03 -5.92
N GLY A 216 -5.95 27.57 -6.63
CA GLY A 216 -4.67 28.30 -6.78
C GLY A 216 -3.90 28.48 -5.46
N LYS A 217 -4.16 27.63 -4.47
CA LYS A 217 -3.42 27.60 -3.20
C LYS A 217 -2.06 26.93 -3.40
N PRO A 218 -0.95 27.55 -2.95
CA PRO A 218 0.36 26.90 -2.94
C PRO A 218 0.26 25.55 -2.22
N THR A 219 0.65 24.48 -2.90
CA THR A 219 0.54 23.11 -2.41
C THR A 219 1.77 22.33 -2.84
N VAL A 220 2.31 21.50 -1.95
CA VAL A 220 3.45 20.63 -2.25
C VAL A 220 3.06 19.20 -1.91
N PHE A 221 3.31 18.28 -2.85
CA PHE A 221 3.26 16.84 -2.65
C PHE A 221 4.68 16.30 -2.60
N VAL A 222 4.98 15.51 -1.57
CA VAL A 222 6.23 14.76 -1.44
C VAL A 222 5.85 13.28 -1.39
N THR A 223 6.46 12.47 -2.24
CA THR A 223 6.15 11.04 -2.31
C THR A 223 7.40 10.24 -2.58
N GLY A 224 7.61 9.16 -1.84
CA GLY A 224 8.69 8.22 -2.13
C GLY A 224 8.33 7.34 -3.31
N ARG A 225 9.22 7.20 -4.31
CA ARG A 225 8.95 6.35 -5.49
C ARG A 225 8.70 4.89 -5.13
N ALA A 226 9.30 4.41 -4.03
CA ALA A 226 9.15 3.05 -3.53
C ALA A 226 8.01 2.90 -2.49
N ASP A 227 7.05 3.82 -2.44
CA ASP A 227 5.89 3.71 -1.55
C ASP A 227 5.05 2.46 -1.89
N ALA A 228 5.20 1.43 -1.06
CA ALA A 228 4.50 0.16 -1.20
C ALA A 228 3.17 0.08 -0.43
N ILE A 229 2.71 1.18 0.17
CA ILE A 229 1.41 1.29 0.85
C ILE A 229 0.40 2.00 -0.04
N LEU A 230 0.79 3.14 -0.59
CA LEU A 230 0.00 4.00 -1.47
C LEU A 230 0.67 4.06 -2.84
N PRO A 231 0.46 3.06 -3.71
CA PRO A 231 1.15 2.97 -5.00
C PRO A 231 0.99 4.26 -5.80
N ILE A 232 2.12 4.86 -6.19
CA ILE A 232 2.17 6.24 -6.67
C ILE A 232 1.41 6.47 -7.98
N ASN A 233 1.22 5.41 -8.79
CA ASN A 233 0.40 5.43 -10.00
C ASN A 233 -1.11 5.53 -9.72
N HIS A 234 -1.53 5.24 -8.49
CA HIS A 234 -2.92 5.28 -8.05
C HIS A 234 -3.21 6.45 -7.09
N THR A 235 -2.19 7.22 -6.73
CA THR A 235 -2.29 8.29 -5.73
C THR A 235 -1.74 9.62 -6.25
N SER A 236 -0.45 9.92 -6.01
CA SER A 236 0.16 11.23 -6.23
C SER A 236 0.23 11.62 -7.71
N ARG A 237 0.62 10.69 -8.59
CA ARG A 237 0.74 10.95 -10.04
C ARG A 237 -0.62 11.29 -10.68
N PRO A 238 -1.69 10.48 -10.52
CA PRO A 238 -2.99 10.83 -11.10
C PRO A 238 -3.60 12.08 -10.47
N TYR A 239 -3.40 12.36 -9.18
CA TYR A 239 -3.86 13.60 -8.57
C TYR A 239 -3.15 14.82 -9.18
N PHE A 240 -1.82 14.77 -9.33
CA PHE A 240 -1.07 15.84 -9.97
C PHE A 240 -1.60 16.09 -11.39
N GLY A 241 -1.81 15.03 -12.18
CA GLY A 241 -2.42 15.14 -13.51
C GLY A 241 -3.83 15.76 -13.47
N LEU A 242 -4.69 15.33 -12.55
CA LEU A 242 -6.03 15.89 -12.38
C LEU A 242 -5.99 17.39 -12.06
N ASN A 243 -5.15 17.81 -11.11
CA ASN A 243 -4.99 19.23 -10.77
C ASN A 243 -4.49 20.04 -11.97
N GLN A 244 -3.52 19.52 -12.73
CA GLN A 244 -3.01 20.19 -13.93
C GLN A 244 -4.10 20.35 -15.01
N ARG A 245 -5.01 19.39 -15.18
CA ARG A 245 -6.18 19.52 -16.07
C ARG A 245 -7.17 20.57 -15.60
N VAL A 246 -7.41 20.65 -14.29
CA VAL A 246 -8.45 21.48 -13.69
C VAL A 246 -8.03 22.93 -13.53
N GLU A 247 -6.80 23.18 -13.09
CA GLU A 247 -6.29 24.53 -12.83
C GLU A 247 -5.34 25.05 -13.93
N GLY A 248 -4.75 24.16 -14.73
CA GLY A 248 -3.85 24.57 -15.82
C GLY A 248 -2.71 25.47 -15.34
N SER A 249 -2.53 26.62 -15.99
CA SER A 249 -1.50 27.61 -15.63
C SER A 249 -1.71 28.26 -14.27
N ASP A 250 -2.93 28.19 -13.70
CA ASP A 250 -3.23 28.73 -12.38
C ASP A 250 -2.79 27.79 -11.24
N SER A 251 -2.40 26.55 -11.58
CA SER A 251 -1.92 25.59 -10.59
C SER A 251 -0.65 26.08 -9.90
N LYS A 252 -0.69 26.02 -8.57
CA LYS A 252 0.48 26.21 -7.70
C LYS A 252 0.87 24.91 -6.99
N LEU A 253 0.39 23.77 -7.48
CA LEU A 253 0.83 22.47 -7.02
C LEU A 253 2.24 22.20 -7.51
N ARG A 254 3.09 21.70 -6.62
CA ARG A 254 4.40 21.13 -6.95
C ARG A 254 4.49 19.71 -6.44
N TYR A 255 4.98 18.82 -7.30
CA TYR A 255 5.10 17.40 -7.01
C TYR A 255 6.58 17.02 -7.00
N TYR A 256 7.04 16.52 -5.85
CA TYR A 256 8.41 16.06 -5.64
C TYR A 256 8.39 14.56 -5.39
N GLU A 257 8.90 13.80 -6.36
CA GLU A 257 8.99 12.35 -6.31
C GLU A 257 10.40 11.94 -5.89
N ILE A 258 10.55 11.40 -4.68
CA ILE A 258 11.84 11.14 -4.05
C ILE A 258 12.28 9.71 -4.36
N LEU A 259 13.41 9.55 -5.04
CA LEU A 259 13.99 8.22 -5.27
C LEU A 259 14.50 7.63 -3.95
N ASN A 260 14.53 6.30 -3.89
CA ASN A 260 14.98 5.56 -2.71
C ASN A 260 14.27 5.99 -1.42
N ALA A 261 13.01 6.39 -1.48
CA ALA A 261 12.21 6.71 -0.30
C ALA A 261 10.87 5.99 -0.36
N HIS A 262 10.26 5.77 0.80
CA HIS A 262 9.02 5.02 0.95
C HIS A 262 8.17 5.54 2.12
N HIS A 263 7.04 4.89 2.40
CA HIS A 263 6.02 5.40 3.33
C HIS A 263 6.37 5.29 4.82
N LEU A 264 7.09 4.23 5.23
CA LEU A 264 7.28 3.87 6.64
C LEU A 264 8.74 4.03 7.09
N ASP A 265 9.17 5.27 7.34
CA ASP A 265 10.54 5.57 7.76
C ASP A 265 11.04 4.77 8.97
N VAL A 266 10.15 4.23 9.82
CA VAL A 266 10.53 3.31 10.91
C VAL A 266 11.29 2.08 10.40
N LEU A 267 11.02 1.62 9.18
CA LEU A 267 11.73 0.47 8.60
C LEU A 267 13.18 0.81 8.20
N ASN A 268 13.52 2.11 8.04
CA ASN A 268 14.89 2.56 7.81
C ASN A 268 15.82 2.32 9.02
N GLY A 269 15.31 1.77 10.12
CA GLY A 269 16.12 1.26 11.24
C GLY A 269 16.66 -0.16 11.05
N PHE A 270 16.23 -0.90 10.02
CA PHE A 270 16.56 -2.32 9.86
C PHE A 270 17.59 -2.58 8.75
N PRO A 271 18.51 -3.56 8.94
CA PRO A 271 19.43 -4.00 7.89
C PRO A 271 18.69 -4.39 6.61
N GLY A 272 19.28 -4.10 5.45
CA GLY A 272 18.67 -4.33 4.15
C GLY A 272 17.73 -3.22 3.70
N VAL A 273 16.90 -2.65 4.58
CA VAL A 273 16.08 -1.47 4.23
C VAL A 273 16.96 -0.22 4.26
N ALA A 274 17.68 -0.02 5.36
CA ALA A 274 18.41 1.21 5.60
C ALA A 274 19.61 1.44 4.67
N ASP A 275 20.08 0.38 4.02
CA ASP A 275 21.14 0.41 2.99
C ASP A 275 20.61 0.99 1.68
N ARG A 276 19.31 0.82 1.43
CA ARG A 276 18.62 1.06 0.16
C ARG A 276 17.79 2.33 0.16
N TYR A 277 17.30 2.77 1.32
CA TYR A 277 16.32 3.85 1.40
C TYR A 277 16.76 5.02 2.31
N VAL A 278 16.29 6.21 1.97
CA VAL A 278 16.45 7.46 2.72
C VAL A 278 15.12 7.84 3.39
N PRO A 279 15.14 8.58 4.52
CA PRO A 279 13.93 8.99 5.22
C PRO A 279 13.12 10.01 4.41
N LEU A 280 11.86 9.69 4.10
CA LEU A 280 10.93 10.62 3.45
C LEU A 280 10.58 11.81 4.37
N HIS A 281 10.65 11.61 5.68
CA HIS A 281 10.39 12.64 6.69
C HIS A 281 11.31 13.86 6.57
N HIS A 282 12.54 13.68 6.08
CA HIS A 282 13.44 14.79 5.75
C HIS A 282 12.81 15.72 4.70
N TYR A 283 12.28 15.14 3.63
CA TYR A 283 11.66 15.86 2.52
C TYR A 283 10.30 16.47 2.90
N PHE A 284 9.59 15.87 3.85
CA PHE A 284 8.40 16.48 4.44
C PHE A 284 8.73 17.81 5.11
N PHE A 285 9.77 17.89 5.94
CA PHE A 285 10.20 19.16 6.54
C PHE A 285 10.69 20.16 5.50
N GLN A 286 11.46 19.70 4.51
CA GLN A 286 11.89 20.58 3.41
C GLN A 286 10.67 21.17 2.67
N ALA A 287 9.62 20.39 2.42
CA ALA A 287 8.39 20.88 1.81
C ALA A 287 7.65 21.89 2.69
N LEU A 288 7.60 21.70 4.00
CA LEU A 288 7.03 22.67 4.93
C LEU A 288 7.79 24.01 4.86
N ASP A 289 9.12 23.97 4.83
CA ASP A 289 9.96 25.17 4.71
C ASP A 289 9.73 25.88 3.36
N LEU A 290 9.60 25.13 2.26
CA LEU A 290 9.29 25.69 0.94
C LEU A 290 7.91 26.37 0.90
N VAL A 291 6.90 25.75 1.48
CA VAL A 291 5.55 26.33 1.58
C VAL A 291 5.58 27.57 2.47
N TRP A 292 6.29 27.53 3.60
CA TRP A 292 6.47 28.68 4.48
C TRP A 292 7.13 29.85 3.74
N ALA A 293 8.26 29.64 3.08
CA ALA A 293 8.96 30.66 2.30
C ALA A 293 8.08 31.23 1.18
N ASN A 294 7.26 30.40 0.53
CA ASN A 294 6.29 30.86 -0.45
C ASN A 294 5.24 31.81 0.15
N LEU A 295 4.70 31.46 1.31
CA LEU A 295 3.64 32.24 1.95
C LEU A 295 4.18 33.53 2.60
N ALA A 296 5.27 33.42 3.35
CA ALA A 296 5.85 34.50 4.15
C ALA A 296 6.74 35.43 3.33
N GLU A 297 7.56 34.88 2.43
CA GLU A 297 8.64 35.62 1.74
C GLU A 297 8.37 35.78 0.24
N LYS A 298 7.27 35.20 -0.27
CA LYS A 298 6.89 35.19 -1.69
C LYS A 298 7.92 34.51 -2.60
N GLN A 299 8.75 33.63 -2.04
CA GLN A 299 9.65 32.80 -2.82
C GLN A 299 8.86 31.80 -3.68
N ALA A 300 9.18 31.68 -4.96
CA ALA A 300 8.53 30.70 -5.82
C ALA A 300 8.83 29.27 -5.34
N LEU A 301 7.82 28.39 -5.35
CA LEU A 301 8.05 26.98 -5.11
C LEU A 301 8.89 26.38 -6.27
N PRO A 302 9.91 25.56 -5.97
CA PRO A 302 10.66 24.81 -6.97
C PRO A 302 9.76 24.09 -7.98
N PRO A 303 10.17 23.94 -9.25
CA PRO A 303 9.43 23.13 -10.23
C PRO A 303 9.24 21.68 -9.75
N SER A 304 8.13 21.05 -10.15
CA SER A 304 7.90 19.62 -9.90
C SER A 304 9.06 18.80 -10.46
N GLN A 305 9.57 17.84 -9.70
CA GLN A 305 10.80 17.14 -10.03
C GLN A 305 10.91 15.76 -9.39
N VAL A 306 11.73 14.92 -10.00
CA VAL A 306 12.28 13.72 -9.40
C VAL A 306 13.53 14.11 -8.62
N VAL A 307 13.57 13.78 -7.33
CA VAL A 307 14.74 14.04 -6.49
C VAL A 307 15.56 12.76 -6.41
N ARG A 308 16.72 12.76 -7.06
CA ARG A 308 17.63 11.60 -7.14
C ARG A 308 18.54 11.53 -5.93
N THR A 309 18.07 10.84 -4.91
CA THR A 309 18.81 10.62 -3.65
C THR A 309 19.88 9.55 -3.81
N VAL A 310 20.79 9.45 -2.84
CA VAL A 310 21.88 8.46 -2.85
C VAL A 310 21.78 7.58 -1.61
N PRO A 311 21.43 6.29 -1.73
CA PRO A 311 21.41 5.37 -0.59
C PRO A 311 22.79 5.29 0.07
N ARG A 312 22.82 5.07 1.39
CA ARG A 312 24.08 4.93 2.12
C ARG A 312 24.81 3.61 1.87
N GLY A 313 24.16 2.63 1.23
CA GLY A 313 24.75 1.35 0.83
C GLY A 313 25.03 0.37 1.97
N ASP A 314 25.25 0.86 3.19
CA ASP A 314 25.47 0.07 4.41
C ASP A 314 24.93 0.85 5.62
N ILE A 315 24.12 0.19 6.45
CA ILE A 315 23.52 0.70 7.68
C ILE A 315 24.56 1.16 8.70
N ALA A 316 25.77 0.60 8.68
CA ALA A 316 26.89 1.05 9.51
C ALA A 316 27.46 2.39 9.05
N THR A 317 27.22 2.80 7.80
CA THR A 317 27.54 4.15 7.32
C THR A 317 26.51 5.13 7.88
N PRO A 318 26.92 6.17 8.62
CA PRO A 318 25.99 7.17 9.10
C PRO A 318 25.30 7.88 7.93
N LEU A 319 23.98 8.06 8.04
CA LEU A 319 23.24 8.90 7.10
C LEU A 319 23.78 10.34 7.16
N SER A 320 23.99 10.95 6.00
CA SER A 320 24.52 12.32 5.90
C SER A 320 23.77 13.13 4.84
N ALA A 321 24.05 14.44 4.78
CA ALA A 321 23.51 15.31 3.75
C ALA A 321 23.89 14.87 2.31
N ALA A 322 24.99 14.13 2.13
CA ALA A 322 25.38 13.60 0.83
C ALA A 322 24.41 12.51 0.30
N ASN A 323 23.63 11.90 1.20
CA ASN A 323 22.59 10.93 0.84
C ASN A 323 21.24 11.60 0.50
N LEU A 324 21.05 12.81 1.03
CA LEU A 324 19.79 13.56 1.04
C LEU A 324 19.86 14.70 0.03
N THR A 325 19.87 14.37 -1.26
CA THR A 325 19.82 15.35 -2.36
C THR A 325 18.65 16.32 -2.11
N PRO A 326 18.88 17.64 -2.04
CA PRO A 326 17.81 18.60 -1.75
C PRO A 326 16.86 18.75 -2.95
N ILE A 327 15.61 19.16 -2.69
CA ILE A 327 14.73 19.68 -3.74
C ILE A 327 15.37 20.92 -4.38
N ASP A 328 15.69 20.85 -5.67
CA ASP A 328 16.45 21.88 -6.39
C ASP A 328 15.50 22.99 -6.88
N PRO A 329 15.75 24.29 -6.60
CA PRO A 329 14.98 25.39 -7.19
C PRO A 329 15.10 25.48 -8.73
N THR A 330 16.14 24.89 -9.31
CA THR A 330 16.48 24.91 -10.73
C THR A 330 16.85 23.51 -11.24
N PRO A 331 15.96 22.51 -11.15
CA PRO A 331 16.29 21.14 -11.50
C PRO A 331 16.63 21.03 -13.00
N ASP A 332 17.54 20.12 -13.31
CA ASP A 332 17.90 19.77 -14.68
C ASP A 332 16.67 19.34 -15.48
N ALA A 333 16.69 19.54 -16.80
CA ALA A 333 15.56 19.19 -17.66
C ALA A 333 15.18 17.70 -17.55
N GLY A 334 16.17 16.83 -17.33
CA GLY A 334 15.98 15.38 -17.15
C GLY A 334 15.39 14.97 -15.81
N ASP A 335 15.20 15.90 -14.87
CA ASP A 335 14.59 15.62 -13.56
C ASP A 335 13.22 16.29 -13.40
N ARG A 336 12.78 17.10 -14.37
CA ARG A 336 11.52 17.82 -14.29
C ARG A 336 10.33 16.89 -14.55
N ILE A 337 9.36 16.96 -13.65
CA ILE A 337 8.04 16.38 -13.86
C ILE A 337 7.19 17.42 -14.59
N VAL A 338 6.65 17.05 -15.75
CA VAL A 338 5.85 17.95 -16.60
C VAL A 338 4.49 17.35 -16.91
N PHE A 339 3.52 18.21 -17.19
CA PHE A 339 2.22 17.80 -17.72
C PHE A 339 2.06 18.34 -19.13
N ALA A 340 1.98 17.44 -20.11
CA ALA A 340 1.86 17.76 -21.52
C ALA A 340 1.01 16.69 -22.22
N ASP A 341 0.25 17.08 -23.24
CA ASP A 341 -0.60 16.18 -24.03
C ASP A 341 -1.53 15.31 -23.17
N ASP A 342 -2.12 15.93 -22.13
CA ASP A 342 -3.02 15.30 -21.16
C ASP A 342 -2.38 14.19 -20.30
N GLN A 343 -1.04 14.15 -20.25
CA GLN A 343 -0.26 13.14 -19.54
C GLN A 343 0.75 13.76 -18.58
N VAL A 344 0.95 13.09 -17.44
CA VAL A 344 2.05 13.38 -16.53
C VAL A 344 3.27 12.63 -17.02
N GLN A 345 4.33 13.36 -17.35
CA GLN A 345 5.61 12.79 -17.77
C GLN A 345 6.55 12.81 -16.55
N ILE A 346 6.92 11.62 -16.09
CA ILE A 346 7.84 11.40 -14.98
C ILE A 346 9.15 10.89 -15.57
N PRO A 347 10.29 11.57 -15.33
CA PRO A 347 11.58 11.00 -15.69
C PRO A 347 11.91 9.74 -14.90
N ASP A 348 12.47 8.75 -15.58
CA ASP A 348 13.03 7.55 -14.94
C ASP A 348 14.28 7.88 -14.13
#